data_AF-A0A3E0HEB5-F1
#
_entry.id   AF-A0A3E0HEB5-F1
#
_cell.length_a   1.000
_cell.length_b   1.000
_cell.length_c   1.000
_cell.angle_alpha   90.00
_cell.angle_beta   90.00
_cell.angle_gamma   90.00
#
_symmetry.space_group_name_H-M   'P 1'
#
loop_
_entity.id
_entity.type
_entity.pdbx_description
1 polymer ?
#
loop_
_entity_poly.entity_id
_entity_poly.type
_entity_poly.pdbx_seq_one_letter_code
_entity_poly.pdbx_strand_id
1 'polypeptide(L)'
;MSTAHDLTYGRRAAVATRRGVRDHNMDAPALFQASTGVVVAAVVDGIGNDPDGAATMHLIAETAVRIGATKGALAGVLAGAALVEDPGVENHMPDGVIVLALAVPGRPTHLAWVGDSHAYSWDGDTLSRRTDPHTMGAYLRGNGAVDLAPLHDSWVRVTLTSATVTNVAVSSIPANELVVLVSDGLDTLPHDELEALVREHQDNPDTLADAIVAAARETEDGYRDDATAIVLTTAG
;
A
#
# COMPACT_ATOMS: atom_id res chain seq x y z
N MET A 1 41.21 3.20 -11.65
CA MET A 1 40.76 2.36 -10.53
C MET A 1 39.40 2.87 -10.11
N SER A 2 38.34 2.22 -10.58
CA SER A 2 36.96 2.53 -10.20
C SER A 2 36.68 1.82 -8.88
N THR A 3 36.52 2.58 -7.80
CA THR A 3 36.03 2.05 -6.52
C THR A 3 34.56 1.70 -6.71
N ALA A 4 34.30 0.42 -6.98
CA ALA A 4 32.97 -0.14 -6.82
C ALA A 4 32.58 0.05 -5.34
N HIS A 5 31.68 1.00 -5.08
CA HIS A 5 30.99 1.05 -3.81
C HIS A 5 30.09 -0.18 -3.76
N ASP A 6 30.61 -1.22 -3.13
CA ASP A 6 29.84 -2.39 -2.72
C ASP A 6 28.93 -1.95 -1.56
N LEU A 7 27.89 -1.19 -1.90
CA LEU A 7 26.75 -0.96 -1.02
C LEU A 7 25.86 -2.18 -1.18
N THR A 8 26.18 -3.25 -0.45
CA THR A 8 25.26 -4.36 -0.22
C THR A 8 24.14 -3.82 0.65
N TYR A 9 23.19 -3.12 0.03
CA TYR A 9 21.90 -2.85 0.67
C TYR A 9 21.26 -4.20 0.94
N GLY A 10 21.18 -4.60 2.21
CA GLY A 10 20.44 -5.78 2.64
C GLY A 10 18.98 -5.71 2.17
N ARG A 11 18.21 -6.78 2.39
CA ARG A 11 16.77 -6.74 2.09
C ARG A 11 16.12 -5.65 2.96
N ARG A 12 15.56 -4.61 2.32
CA ARG A 12 14.99 -3.43 2.99
C ARG A 12 13.47 -3.45 3.08
N ALA A 13 12.86 -4.54 2.67
CA ALA A 13 11.41 -4.68 2.72
C ALA A 13 10.97 -6.12 2.90
N ALA A 14 9.90 -6.31 3.67
CA ALA A 14 9.22 -7.58 3.88
C ALA A 14 7.73 -7.44 3.54
N VAL A 15 7.13 -8.56 3.17
CA VAL A 15 5.74 -8.65 2.70
C VAL A 15 5.10 -9.82 3.41
N ALA A 16 3.87 -9.62 3.89
CA ALA A 16 2.97 -10.69 4.28
C ALA A 16 1.61 -10.45 3.61
N THR A 17 0.94 -11.52 3.22
CA THR A 17 -0.41 -11.48 2.66
C THR A 17 -1.18 -12.71 3.09
N ARG A 18 -2.48 -12.55 3.34
CA ARG A 18 -3.40 -13.64 3.65
C ARG A 18 -4.69 -13.43 2.87
N ARG A 19 -5.15 -14.49 2.20
CA ARG A 19 -6.46 -14.50 1.55
C ARG A 19 -7.59 -14.52 2.58
N GLY A 20 -8.66 -13.77 2.30
CA GLY A 20 -9.93 -13.86 3.00
C GLY A 20 -10.72 -15.12 2.64
N VAL A 21 -12.03 -15.07 2.90
CA VAL A 21 -12.97 -16.17 2.64
C VAL A 21 -13.30 -16.39 1.16
N ARG A 22 -12.95 -15.42 0.29
CA ARG A 22 -13.22 -15.49 -1.14
C ARG A 22 -12.21 -16.38 -1.87
N ASP A 23 -12.51 -16.76 -3.11
CA ASP A 23 -11.75 -17.77 -3.87
C ASP A 23 -10.37 -17.24 -4.31
N HIS A 24 -10.29 -15.95 -4.61
CA HIS A 24 -9.07 -15.28 -5.06
C HIS A 24 -8.60 -14.26 -4.04
N ASN A 25 -7.27 -14.16 -3.88
CA ASN A 25 -6.67 -13.03 -3.19
C ASN A 25 -6.53 -11.89 -4.21
N MET A 26 -7.25 -10.80 -3.98
CA MET A 26 -7.26 -9.61 -4.83
C MET A 26 -6.23 -8.58 -4.40
N ASP A 27 -5.58 -8.78 -3.24
CA ASP A 27 -4.40 -8.01 -2.87
C ASP A 27 -3.16 -8.47 -3.66
N ALA A 28 -2.44 -7.51 -4.21
CA ALA A 28 -1.18 -7.70 -4.89
C ALA A 28 -0.09 -6.79 -4.29
N PRO A 29 0.76 -7.33 -3.41
CA PRO A 29 1.97 -6.64 -2.99
C PRO A 29 3.06 -6.75 -4.06
N ALA A 30 3.82 -5.69 -4.28
CA ALA A 30 5.03 -5.70 -5.10
C ALA A 30 6.18 -4.95 -4.45
N LEU A 31 7.40 -5.42 -4.71
CA LEU A 31 8.65 -4.83 -4.25
C LEU A 31 9.67 -4.75 -5.38
N PHE A 32 10.36 -3.62 -5.48
CA PHE A 32 11.51 -3.46 -6.34
C PHE A 32 12.65 -2.77 -5.60
N GLN A 33 13.81 -3.42 -5.53
CA GLN A 33 15.05 -2.87 -4.98
C GLN A 33 16.09 -2.74 -6.09
N ALA A 34 16.47 -1.50 -6.41
CA ALA A 34 17.54 -1.22 -7.36
C ALA A 34 18.92 -1.42 -6.73
N SER A 35 19.93 -1.67 -7.56
CA SER A 35 21.33 -1.74 -7.12
C SER A 35 21.86 -0.42 -6.54
N THR A 36 21.16 0.69 -6.79
CA THR A 36 21.46 2.01 -6.21
C THR A 36 20.93 2.17 -4.77
N GLY A 37 20.20 1.18 -4.25
CA GLY A 37 19.56 1.22 -2.93
C GLY A 37 18.18 1.86 -2.91
N VAL A 38 17.67 2.32 -4.06
CA VAL A 38 16.27 2.75 -4.21
C VAL A 38 15.36 1.55 -4.00
N VAL A 39 14.34 1.71 -3.16
CA VAL A 39 13.33 0.70 -2.87
C VAL A 39 11.97 1.28 -3.20
N VAL A 40 11.14 0.52 -3.91
CA VAL A 40 9.74 0.86 -4.17
C VAL A 40 8.88 -0.30 -3.75
N ALA A 41 7.84 -0.01 -2.99
CA ALA A 41 6.82 -0.95 -2.60
C ALA A 41 5.45 -0.44 -3.00
N ALA A 42 4.56 -1.34 -3.36
CA ALA A 42 3.16 -1.03 -3.56
C ALA A 42 2.28 -2.16 -3.01
N VAL A 43 1.14 -1.79 -2.44
CA VAL A 43 -0.01 -2.69 -2.24
C VAL A 43 -1.08 -2.22 -3.21
N VAL A 44 -1.52 -3.10 -4.09
CA VAL A 44 -2.73 -2.94 -4.89
C VAL A 44 -3.80 -3.82 -4.26
N ASP A 45 -4.99 -3.29 -4.04
CA ASP A 45 -6.13 -4.00 -3.47
C ASP A 45 -7.27 -3.95 -4.49
N GLY A 46 -7.61 -5.13 -5.02
CA GLY A 46 -8.50 -5.28 -6.17
C GLY A 46 -9.97 -5.37 -5.80
N ILE A 47 -10.80 -4.64 -6.54
CA ILE A 47 -12.25 -4.74 -6.45
C ILE A 47 -12.73 -5.90 -7.33
N GLY A 48 -13.33 -6.91 -6.70
CA GLY A 48 -13.87 -8.08 -7.38
C GLY A 48 -13.46 -9.38 -6.70
N ASN A 49 -13.63 -10.50 -7.40
CA ASN A 49 -13.09 -11.78 -6.96
C ASN A 49 -13.06 -12.79 -8.11
N ASP A 50 -12.10 -12.63 -9.00
CA ASP A 50 -11.92 -13.51 -10.15
C ASP A 50 -10.42 -13.63 -10.50
N PRO A 51 -10.00 -14.70 -11.19
CA PRO A 51 -8.59 -14.96 -11.40
C PRO A 51 -7.92 -13.96 -12.35
N ASP A 52 -8.66 -13.39 -13.31
CA ASP A 52 -8.12 -12.43 -14.28
C ASP A 52 -7.91 -11.07 -13.62
N GLY A 53 -8.85 -10.65 -12.76
CA GLY A 53 -8.71 -9.48 -11.89
C GLY A 53 -7.52 -9.60 -10.94
N ALA A 54 -7.36 -10.74 -10.26
CA ALA A 54 -6.21 -10.98 -9.37
C ALA A 54 -4.87 -10.92 -10.12
N ALA A 55 -4.79 -11.54 -11.30
CA ALA A 55 -3.60 -11.46 -12.16
C ALA A 55 -3.32 -10.02 -12.61
N THR A 56 -4.37 -9.26 -12.90
CA THR A 56 -4.26 -7.84 -13.28
C THR A 56 -3.72 -6.99 -12.13
N MET A 57 -4.17 -7.20 -10.89
CA MET A 57 -3.65 -6.47 -9.72
C MET A 57 -2.14 -6.69 -9.53
N HIS A 58 -1.66 -7.92 -9.74
CA HIS A 58 -0.22 -8.22 -9.74
C HIS A 58 0.54 -7.46 -10.83
N LEU A 59 0.03 -7.43 -12.06
CA LEU A 59 0.66 -6.70 -13.15
C LEU A 59 0.71 -5.18 -12.88
N ILE A 60 -0.36 -4.61 -12.30
CA ILE A 60 -0.42 -3.21 -11.87
C ILE A 60 0.64 -2.94 -10.81
N ALA A 61 0.72 -3.76 -9.76
CA ALA A 61 1.66 -3.57 -8.66
C ALA A 61 3.11 -3.63 -9.17
N GLU A 62 3.45 -4.62 -10.01
CA GLU A 62 4.77 -4.77 -10.62
C GLU A 62 5.14 -3.59 -11.52
N THR A 63 4.19 -3.13 -12.36
CA THR A 63 4.39 -1.97 -13.23
C THR A 63 4.63 -0.71 -12.40
N ALA A 64 3.82 -0.51 -11.36
CA ALA A 64 3.90 0.67 -10.51
C ALA A 64 5.24 0.76 -9.78
N VAL A 65 5.77 -0.34 -9.22
CA VAL A 65 7.07 -0.31 -8.53
C VAL A 65 8.25 -0.09 -9.48
N ARG A 66 8.18 -0.67 -10.70
CA ARG A 66 9.24 -0.52 -11.73
C ARG A 66 9.30 0.90 -12.29
N ILE A 67 8.15 1.47 -12.63
CA ILE A 67 8.06 2.84 -13.13
C ILE A 67 8.32 3.83 -12.00
N GLY A 68 7.77 3.58 -10.81
CA GLY A 68 7.99 4.38 -9.61
C GLY A 68 9.47 4.58 -9.29
N ALA A 69 10.27 3.52 -9.44
CA ALA A 69 11.71 3.56 -9.17
C ALA A 69 12.51 4.47 -10.12
N THR A 70 12.01 4.69 -11.33
CA THR A 70 12.72 5.45 -12.37
C THR A 70 12.09 6.80 -12.70
N LYS A 71 10.80 6.98 -12.39
CA LYS A 71 10.01 8.16 -12.76
C LYS A 71 9.31 8.84 -11.57
N GLY A 72 9.37 8.25 -10.38
CA GLY A 72 8.75 8.81 -9.16
C GLY A 72 7.40 8.17 -8.81
N ALA A 73 6.97 8.32 -7.55
CA ALA A 73 5.81 7.63 -6.98
C ALA A 73 4.51 7.87 -7.77
N LEU A 74 4.20 9.13 -8.09
CA LEU A 74 3.03 9.51 -8.90
C LEU A 74 3.03 8.84 -10.28
N ALA A 75 4.17 8.84 -10.96
CA ALA A 75 4.30 8.20 -12.26
C ALA A 75 4.15 6.67 -12.17
N GLY A 76 4.58 6.07 -11.07
CA GLY A 76 4.34 4.64 -10.78
C GLY A 76 2.84 4.32 -10.70
N VAL A 77 2.10 5.07 -9.88
CA VAL A 77 0.64 4.90 -9.76
C VAL A 77 -0.08 5.09 -11.10
N LEU A 78 0.22 6.17 -11.83
CA LEU A 78 -0.41 6.43 -13.12
C LEU A 78 -0.07 5.37 -14.18
N ALA A 79 1.16 4.82 -14.16
CA ALA A 79 1.52 3.75 -15.07
C ALA A 79 0.80 2.43 -14.77
N GLY A 80 0.56 2.13 -13.49
CA GLY A 80 -0.29 1.01 -13.10
C GLY A 80 -1.75 1.23 -13.52
N ALA A 81 -2.30 2.40 -13.24
CA ALA A 81 -3.66 2.77 -13.61
C ALA A 81 -3.93 2.69 -15.12
N ALA A 82 -2.96 3.05 -15.95
CA ALA A 82 -3.08 2.99 -17.41
C ALA A 82 -3.35 1.57 -17.96
N LEU A 83 -3.13 0.51 -17.17
CA LEU A 83 -3.48 -0.86 -17.55
C LEU A 83 -4.98 -1.16 -17.48
N VAL A 84 -5.75 -0.34 -16.77
CA VAL A 84 -7.19 -0.56 -16.52
C VAL A 84 -8.07 0.66 -16.84
N GLU A 85 -7.47 1.79 -17.22
CA GLU A 85 -8.19 3.01 -17.61
C GLU A 85 -9.11 2.80 -18.82
N ASP A 86 -8.66 2.01 -19.80
CA ASP A 86 -9.44 1.63 -20.97
C ASP A 86 -9.57 0.10 -21.06
N PRO A 87 -10.75 -0.47 -20.82
CA PRO A 87 -11.00 -1.92 -20.91
C PRO A 87 -11.06 -2.43 -22.37
N GLY A 88 -11.00 -1.53 -23.36
CA GLY A 88 -11.18 -1.86 -24.75
C GLY A 88 -12.58 -2.41 -25.04
N VAL A 89 -12.64 -3.53 -25.78
CA VAL A 89 -13.90 -4.20 -26.19
C VAL A 89 -14.30 -5.34 -25.25
N GLU A 90 -13.54 -5.55 -24.18
CA GLU A 90 -13.80 -6.62 -23.22
C GLU A 90 -14.90 -6.19 -22.23
N ASN A 91 -15.63 -7.18 -21.70
CA ASN A 91 -16.66 -6.95 -20.69
C ASN A 91 -16.13 -7.00 -19.25
N HIS A 92 -14.86 -7.41 -19.07
CA HIS A 92 -14.23 -7.49 -17.76
C HIS A 92 -13.54 -6.15 -17.46
N MET A 93 -13.87 -5.57 -16.30
CA MET A 93 -13.41 -4.26 -15.86
C MET A 93 -12.67 -4.41 -14.52
N PRO A 94 -11.40 -4.86 -14.52
CA PRO A 94 -10.63 -4.93 -13.29
C PRO A 94 -10.43 -3.50 -12.76
N ASP A 95 -10.63 -3.31 -11.47
CA ASP A 95 -10.38 -2.05 -10.80
C ASP A 95 -9.83 -2.34 -9.40
N GLY A 96 -9.31 -1.31 -8.74
CA GLY A 96 -8.74 -1.44 -7.42
C GLY A 96 -8.21 -0.11 -6.90
N VAL A 97 -7.54 -0.21 -5.78
CA VAL A 97 -6.88 0.90 -5.09
C VAL A 97 -5.39 0.59 -4.99
N ILE A 98 -4.57 1.61 -4.77
CA ILE A 98 -3.11 1.43 -4.64
C ILE A 98 -2.54 2.40 -3.63
N VAL A 99 -1.62 1.92 -2.81
CA VAL A 99 -0.68 2.76 -2.04
C VAL A 99 0.74 2.36 -2.40
N LEU A 100 1.57 3.36 -2.74
CA LEU A 100 2.95 3.16 -3.17
C LEU A 100 3.90 4.01 -2.32
N ALA A 101 5.00 3.41 -1.89
CA ALA A 101 6.13 4.07 -1.24
C ALA A 101 7.41 3.96 -2.08
N LEU A 102 8.06 5.10 -2.33
CA LEU A 102 9.36 5.22 -2.99
C LEU A 102 10.38 5.74 -1.98
N ALA A 103 11.25 4.85 -1.51
CA ALA A 103 12.33 5.16 -0.59
C ALA A 103 13.66 5.30 -1.35
N VAL A 104 14.29 6.47 -1.20
CA VAL A 104 15.65 6.73 -1.69
C VAL A 104 16.56 6.88 -0.48
N PRO A 105 17.74 6.21 -0.42
CA PRO A 105 18.63 6.29 0.73
C PRO A 105 18.93 7.73 1.16
N GLY A 106 18.74 8.04 2.45
CA GLY A 106 19.01 9.36 3.03
C GLY A 106 18.05 10.47 2.58
N ARG A 107 16.91 10.13 1.95
CA ARG A 107 15.89 11.08 1.49
C ARG A 107 14.53 10.75 2.13
N PRO A 108 13.61 11.71 2.18
CA PRO A 108 12.22 11.42 2.50
C PRO A 108 11.65 10.32 1.59
N THR A 109 10.84 9.43 2.16
CA THR A 109 10.09 8.44 1.37
C THR A 109 8.90 9.14 0.74
N HIS A 110 8.77 9.05 -0.58
CA HIS A 110 7.64 9.62 -1.31
C HIS A 110 6.48 8.63 -1.38
N LEU A 111 5.28 9.10 -1.06
CA LEU A 111 4.05 8.33 -1.17
C LEU A 111 3.22 8.79 -2.36
N ALA A 112 2.51 7.85 -2.99
CA ALA A 112 1.42 8.14 -3.90
C ALA A 112 0.30 7.10 -3.72
N TRP A 113 -0.96 7.53 -3.74
CA TRP A 113 -2.08 6.60 -3.59
C TRP A 113 -3.37 7.07 -4.27
N VAL A 114 -4.22 6.09 -4.58
CA VAL A 114 -5.66 6.27 -4.81
C VAL A 114 -6.42 5.21 -4.02
N GLY A 115 -7.57 5.59 -3.50
CA GLY A 115 -8.43 4.70 -2.73
C GLY A 115 -8.10 4.66 -1.25
N ASP A 116 -8.25 3.50 -0.65
CA ASP A 116 -8.30 3.31 0.80
C ASP A 116 -7.29 2.31 1.36
N SER A 117 -6.29 1.85 0.59
CA SER A 117 -5.09 1.30 1.22
C SER A 117 -4.35 2.38 2.03
N HIS A 118 -3.62 1.98 3.07
CA HIS A 118 -3.01 2.92 4.01
C HIS A 118 -1.48 2.86 4.03
N ALA A 119 -0.86 4.01 4.26
CA ALA A 119 0.55 4.08 4.66
C ALA A 119 0.67 4.66 6.07
N TYR A 120 1.53 4.05 6.87
CA TYR A 120 1.94 4.53 8.18
C TYR A 120 3.45 4.75 8.20
N SER A 121 3.92 5.60 9.10
CA SER A 121 5.34 5.69 9.41
C SER A 121 5.60 5.70 10.91
N TRP A 122 6.80 5.26 11.26
CA TRP A 122 7.27 5.12 12.63
C TRP A 122 8.60 5.84 12.79
N ASP A 123 8.65 6.79 13.72
CA ASP A 123 9.81 7.63 14.01
C ASP A 123 10.70 7.09 15.15
N GLY A 124 10.38 5.92 15.68
CA GLY A 124 11.02 5.35 16.87
C GLY A 124 10.14 5.43 18.12
N ASP A 125 9.08 6.25 18.11
CA ASP A 125 8.19 6.41 19.26
C ASP A 125 6.70 6.52 18.92
N THR A 126 6.31 7.15 17.81
CA THR A 126 4.91 7.34 17.44
C THR A 126 4.60 6.78 16.06
N LEU A 127 3.50 6.03 15.96
CA LEU A 127 2.98 5.58 14.67
C LEU A 127 2.06 6.67 14.10
N SER A 128 2.38 7.17 12.92
CA SER A 128 1.57 8.19 12.24
C SER A 128 0.97 7.62 10.97
N ARG A 129 -0.35 7.75 10.79
CA ARG A 129 -0.99 7.52 9.50
C ARG A 129 -0.60 8.64 8.53
N ARG A 130 -0.23 8.29 7.30
CA ARG A 130 0.33 9.19 6.29
C ARG A 130 -0.54 9.32 5.04
N THR A 131 -1.62 8.55 4.96
CA THR A 131 -2.64 8.61 3.91
C THR A 131 -3.98 9.07 4.45
N ASP A 132 -4.63 9.94 3.70
CA ASP A 132 -6.06 10.23 3.82
C ASP A 132 -6.79 9.39 2.77
N PRO A 133 -7.73 8.51 3.15
CA PRO A 133 -8.32 7.57 2.20
C PRO A 133 -9.32 8.29 1.29
N HIS A 134 -9.42 7.87 0.04
CA HIS A 134 -10.36 8.44 -0.93
C HIS A 134 -11.76 7.84 -0.80
N THR A 135 -12.30 7.83 0.42
CA THR A 135 -13.62 7.26 0.73
C THR A 135 -14.66 8.36 0.92
N MET A 136 -15.93 8.00 0.79
CA MET A 136 -17.02 8.91 1.12
C MET A 136 -16.99 9.27 2.61
N GLY A 137 -16.66 8.33 3.50
CA GLY A 137 -16.48 8.61 4.92
C GLY A 137 -15.43 9.70 5.19
N ALA A 138 -14.26 9.62 4.56
CA ALA A 138 -13.23 10.66 4.68
C ALA A 138 -13.70 12.02 4.14
N TYR A 139 -14.39 12.03 3.00
CA TYR A 139 -14.99 13.26 2.47
C TYR A 139 -16.00 13.87 3.45
N LEU A 140 -16.89 13.07 4.04
CA LEU A 140 -17.89 13.53 4.99
C LEU A 140 -17.23 14.13 6.24
N ARG A 141 -16.18 13.49 6.79
CA ARG A 141 -15.39 14.06 7.90
C ARG A 141 -14.79 15.42 7.52
N GLY A 142 -14.17 15.52 6.35
CA GLY A 142 -13.56 16.77 5.85
C GLY A 142 -14.58 17.90 5.60
N ASN A 143 -15.86 17.57 5.40
CA ASN A 143 -16.94 18.55 5.17
C ASN A 143 -17.86 18.75 6.39
N GLY A 144 -17.46 18.27 7.57
CA GLY A 144 -18.18 18.50 8.83
C GLY A 144 -19.40 17.59 9.08
N ALA A 145 -19.63 16.58 8.23
CA ALA A 145 -20.70 15.60 8.39
C ALA A 145 -20.20 14.33 9.12
N VAL A 146 -19.57 14.52 10.28
CA VAL A 146 -18.81 13.47 11.00
C VAL A 146 -19.71 12.30 11.41
N ASP A 147 -20.97 12.56 11.78
CA ASP A 147 -21.90 11.51 12.24
C ASP A 147 -22.29 10.52 11.13
N LEU A 148 -22.25 10.95 9.87
CA LEU A 148 -22.58 10.10 8.71
C LEU A 148 -21.35 9.33 8.18
N ALA A 149 -20.15 9.80 8.50
CA ALA A 149 -18.92 9.26 7.92
C ALA A 149 -18.71 7.75 8.16
N PRO A 150 -18.91 7.20 9.37
CA PRO A 150 -18.64 5.78 9.64
C PRO A 150 -19.46 4.82 8.78
N LEU A 151 -20.67 5.22 8.37
CA LEU A 151 -21.55 4.41 7.51
C LEU A 151 -21.05 4.33 6.05
N HIS A 152 -20.04 5.11 5.69
CA HIS A 152 -19.55 5.25 4.32
C HIS A 152 -18.02 5.11 4.23
N ASP A 153 -17.37 4.55 5.26
CA ASP A 153 -15.92 4.36 5.28
C ASP A 153 -15.45 3.36 4.22
N SER A 154 -16.25 2.34 3.91
CA SER A 154 -15.95 1.36 2.86
C SER A 154 -16.41 1.79 1.45
N TRP A 155 -16.85 3.04 1.26
CA TRP A 155 -17.26 3.54 -0.05
C TRP A 155 -16.13 4.33 -0.71
N VAL A 156 -15.31 3.64 -1.50
CA VAL A 156 -14.25 4.25 -2.31
C VAL A 156 -14.82 5.16 -3.40
N ARG A 157 -14.21 6.33 -3.57
CA ARG A 157 -14.60 7.36 -4.55
C ARG A 157 -13.59 7.58 -5.67
N VAL A 158 -12.33 7.22 -5.45
CA VAL A 158 -11.24 7.33 -6.43
C VAL A 158 -10.49 6.02 -6.44
N THR A 159 -10.55 5.34 -7.56
CA THR A 159 -9.89 4.05 -7.84
C THR A 159 -8.88 4.21 -8.97
N LEU A 160 -8.18 3.12 -9.32
CA LEU A 160 -7.22 3.06 -10.42
C LEU A 160 -7.84 3.46 -11.77
N THR A 161 -9.06 3.01 -12.08
CA THR A 161 -9.74 3.37 -13.35
C THR A 161 -10.00 4.88 -13.49
N SER A 162 -10.08 5.60 -12.36
CA SER A 162 -10.33 7.04 -12.32
C SER A 162 -9.05 7.87 -12.03
N ALA A 163 -7.90 7.24 -11.91
CA ALA A 163 -6.67 7.89 -11.47
C ALA A 163 -6.12 8.85 -12.54
N THR A 164 -5.80 10.07 -12.11
CA THR A 164 -5.27 11.15 -12.92
C THR A 164 -4.25 11.93 -12.11
N VAL A 165 -3.45 12.77 -12.78
CA VAL A 165 -2.46 13.62 -12.11
C VAL A 165 -3.05 14.54 -11.03
N THR A 166 -4.36 14.83 -11.07
CA THR A 166 -5.02 15.75 -10.15
C THR A 166 -5.68 15.07 -8.95
N ASN A 167 -5.94 13.76 -9.00
CA ASN A 167 -6.61 13.02 -7.92
C ASN A 167 -5.79 11.87 -7.33
N VAL A 168 -4.64 11.51 -7.92
CA VAL A 168 -3.63 10.73 -7.20
C VAL A 168 -3.04 11.61 -6.10
N ALA A 169 -3.27 11.21 -4.86
CA ALA A 169 -2.73 11.92 -3.72
C ALA A 169 -1.25 11.58 -3.56
N VAL A 170 -0.46 12.56 -3.10
CA VAL A 170 0.98 12.43 -2.87
C VAL A 170 1.35 13.06 -1.54
N SER A 171 2.31 12.45 -0.84
CA SER A 171 2.87 12.99 0.39
C SER A 171 4.31 12.53 0.57
N SER A 172 4.96 12.93 1.66
CA SER A 172 6.30 12.43 2.01
C SER A 172 6.41 12.12 3.48
N ILE A 173 7.12 11.03 3.77
CA ILE A 173 7.54 10.62 5.11
C ILE A 173 8.98 11.10 5.32
N PRO A 174 9.35 11.65 6.50
CA PRO A 174 10.73 11.99 6.81
C PRO A 174 11.72 10.84 6.57
N ALA A 175 12.97 11.19 6.28
CA ALA A 175 14.01 10.20 6.05
C ALA A 175 14.24 9.33 7.30
N ASN A 176 14.62 8.08 7.10
CA ASN A 176 14.97 7.11 8.15
C ASN A 176 13.80 6.64 9.05
N GLU A 177 12.55 7.00 8.75
CA GLU A 177 11.38 6.40 9.40
C GLU A 177 11.05 5.04 8.77
N LEU A 178 10.62 4.07 9.59
CA LEU A 178 10.05 2.82 9.11
C LEU A 178 8.71 3.11 8.45
N VAL A 179 8.41 2.44 7.34
CA VAL A 179 7.16 2.62 6.59
C VAL A 179 6.38 1.32 6.58
N VAL A 180 5.08 1.39 6.84
CA VAL A 180 4.16 0.26 6.74
C VAL A 180 3.09 0.59 5.72
N LEU A 181 2.91 -0.25 4.70
CA LEU A 181 1.79 -0.20 3.76
C LEU A 181 0.80 -1.33 4.11
N VAL A 182 -0.50 -1.05 4.10
CA VAL A 182 -1.55 -2.05 4.37
C VAL A 182 -2.76 -1.91 3.44
N SER A 183 -3.41 -3.02 3.09
CA SER A 183 -4.74 -3.03 2.44
C SER A 183 -5.88 -2.82 3.45
N ASP A 184 -7.11 -2.63 2.98
CA ASP A 184 -8.28 -2.30 3.81
C ASP A 184 -8.74 -3.47 4.70
N GLY A 185 -8.35 -4.71 4.39
CA GLY A 185 -8.64 -5.87 5.24
C GLY A 185 -8.01 -5.79 6.63
N LEU A 186 -7.11 -4.83 6.85
CA LEU A 186 -6.54 -4.48 8.14
C LEU A 186 -7.25 -3.31 8.85
N ASP A 187 -8.32 -2.73 8.30
CA ASP A 187 -9.06 -1.61 8.91
C ASP A 187 -9.74 -1.98 10.24
N THR A 188 -9.92 -3.28 10.49
CA THR A 188 -10.46 -3.77 11.77
C THR A 188 -9.41 -3.81 12.89
N LEU A 189 -8.12 -3.65 12.57
CA LEU A 189 -7.02 -3.56 13.53
C LEU A 189 -6.94 -2.11 14.07
N PRO A 190 -7.18 -1.89 15.38
CA PRO A 190 -7.07 -0.57 15.97
C PRO A 190 -5.66 0.00 15.85
N HIS A 191 -5.59 1.34 15.76
CA HIS A 191 -4.32 2.05 15.59
C HIS A 191 -3.32 1.81 16.73
N ASP A 192 -3.80 1.75 17.97
CA ASP A 192 -2.98 1.47 19.16
C ASP A 192 -2.46 0.03 19.18
N GLU A 193 -3.25 -0.94 18.71
CA GLU A 193 -2.79 -2.33 18.51
C GLU A 193 -1.72 -2.40 17.40
N LEU A 194 -1.92 -1.71 16.27
CA LEU A 194 -0.91 -1.63 15.19
C LEU A 194 0.38 -0.96 15.68
N GLU A 195 0.26 0.13 16.45
CA GLU A 195 1.41 0.80 17.05
C GLU A 195 2.19 -0.12 17.99
N ALA A 196 1.50 -0.91 18.81
CA ALA A 196 2.13 -1.87 19.70
C ALA A 196 2.93 -2.93 18.92
N LEU A 197 2.37 -3.47 17.84
CA LEU A 197 3.06 -4.42 16.96
C LEU A 197 4.31 -3.80 16.32
N VAL A 198 4.19 -2.57 15.80
CA VAL A 198 5.32 -1.84 15.23
C VAL A 198 6.40 -1.61 16.28
N ARG A 199 6.04 -1.16 17.47
CA ARG A 199 6.99 -0.92 18.57
C ARG A 199 7.73 -2.20 18.97
N GLU A 200 7.04 -3.33 19.01
CA GLU A 200 7.59 -4.64 19.38
C GLU A 200 8.52 -5.22 18.31
N HIS A 201 8.18 -5.06 17.03
CA HIS A 201 8.85 -5.77 15.93
C HIS A 201 9.57 -4.86 14.91
N GLN A 202 9.73 -3.56 15.18
CA GLN A 202 10.37 -2.59 14.27
C GLN A 202 11.75 -3.02 13.73
N ASP A 203 12.51 -3.81 14.50
CA ASP A 203 13.86 -4.27 14.12
C ASP A 203 13.84 -5.53 13.23
N ASN A 204 12.68 -6.15 13.02
CA ASN A 204 12.52 -7.34 12.19
C ASN A 204 11.33 -7.19 11.23
N PRO A 205 11.55 -6.63 10.03
CA PRO A 205 10.47 -6.36 9.08
C PRO A 205 9.68 -7.60 8.67
N ASP A 206 10.31 -8.78 8.57
CA ASP A 206 9.60 -10.03 8.26
C ASP A 206 8.62 -10.40 9.38
N THR A 207 9.08 -10.40 10.64
CA THR A 207 8.20 -10.67 11.79
C THR A 207 7.12 -9.62 11.96
N LEU A 208 7.42 -8.35 11.72
CA LEU A 208 6.42 -7.28 11.79
C LEU A 208 5.34 -7.44 10.71
N ALA A 209 5.70 -7.75 9.47
CA ALA A 209 4.73 -7.95 8.40
C ALA A 209 3.78 -9.12 8.72
N ASP A 210 4.34 -10.26 9.16
CA ASP A 210 3.58 -11.43 9.55
C ASP A 210 2.64 -11.14 10.74
N ALA A 211 3.15 -10.43 11.76
CA ALA A 211 2.38 -10.07 12.94
C ALA A 211 1.20 -9.14 12.61
N ILE A 212 1.41 -8.15 11.74
CA ILE A 212 0.34 -7.25 11.28
C ILE A 212 -0.76 -8.04 10.57
N VAL A 213 -0.40 -8.90 9.61
CA VAL A 213 -1.39 -9.70 8.88
C VAL A 213 -2.11 -10.66 9.82
N ALA A 214 -1.39 -11.33 10.73
CA ALA A 214 -1.97 -12.23 11.72
C ALA A 214 -2.95 -11.54 12.69
N ALA A 215 -2.80 -10.23 12.92
CA ALA A 215 -3.66 -9.45 13.81
C ALA A 215 -5.01 -9.04 13.20
N ALA A 216 -5.21 -9.22 11.89
CA ALA A 216 -6.53 -9.05 11.29
C ALA A 216 -7.58 -9.94 11.98
N ARG A 217 -8.80 -9.43 12.13
CA ARG A 217 -9.84 -10.07 12.94
C ARG A 217 -10.65 -11.08 12.12
N GLU A 218 -10.69 -12.33 12.59
CA GLU A 218 -11.54 -13.38 12.05
C GLU A 218 -12.96 -13.27 12.64
N THR A 219 -13.99 -13.56 11.83
CA THR A 219 -15.37 -13.71 12.30
C THR A 219 -15.79 -15.18 12.26
N GLU A 220 -17.04 -15.50 12.66
CA GLU A 220 -17.57 -16.87 12.54
C GLU A 220 -17.55 -17.39 11.09
N ASP A 221 -17.63 -16.49 10.12
CA ASP A 221 -17.58 -16.80 8.69
C ASP A 221 -16.15 -16.84 8.14
N GLY A 222 -15.14 -16.57 8.96
CA GLY A 222 -13.73 -16.45 8.58
C GLY A 222 -13.25 -15.00 8.41
N TYR A 223 -12.15 -14.79 7.70
CA TYR A 223 -11.63 -13.45 7.39
C TYR A 223 -12.44 -12.79 6.27
N ARG A 224 -13.10 -11.66 6.57
CA ARG A 224 -13.95 -10.93 5.62
C ARG A 224 -13.24 -10.59 4.30
N ASP A 225 -11.99 -10.16 4.40
CA ASP A 225 -11.17 -9.66 3.29
C ASP A 225 -9.78 -10.25 3.26
N ASP A 226 -9.13 -10.04 2.12
CA ASP A 226 -7.69 -10.20 1.98
C ASP A 226 -6.97 -9.17 2.86
N ALA A 227 -5.84 -9.57 3.44
CA ALA A 227 -5.06 -8.68 4.31
C ALA A 227 -3.60 -8.76 3.90
N THR A 228 -3.03 -7.60 3.56
CA THR A 228 -1.67 -7.49 3.06
C THR A 228 -0.93 -6.37 3.77
N ALA A 229 0.29 -6.65 4.18
CA ALA A 229 1.19 -5.68 4.77
C ALA A 229 2.57 -5.71 4.09
N ILE A 230 3.14 -4.53 3.87
CA ILE A 230 4.53 -4.36 3.47
C ILE A 230 5.23 -3.47 4.49
N VAL A 231 6.36 -3.94 5.02
CA VAL A 231 7.22 -3.16 5.91
C VAL A 231 8.47 -2.76 5.14
N LEU A 232 8.80 -1.47 5.10
CA LEU A 232 10.02 -0.94 4.50
C LEU A 232 10.91 -0.32 5.56
N THR A 233 12.17 -0.76 5.62
CA THR A 233 13.20 -0.18 6.49
C THR A 233 14.05 0.80 5.69
N THR A 234 14.10 2.04 6.18
CA THR A 234 14.83 3.14 5.53
C THR A 234 16.18 3.44 6.21
N ALA A 235 16.49 2.75 7.31
CA ALA A 235 17.84 2.59 7.85
C ALA A 235 18.64 1.57 7.02
N GLY A 236 19.92 1.87 6.77
CA GLY A 236 20.85 1.00 6.05
C GLY A 236 21.78 0.26 6.99
#